data_AF-A0A950S3Z4-F1
#
_entry.id   AF-A0A950S3Z4-F1
#
_cell.length_a   1.000
_cell.length_b   1.000
_cell.length_c   1.000
_cell.angle_alpha   90.00
_cell.angle_beta   90.00
_cell.angle_gamma   90.00
#
_symmetry.space_group_name_H-M   'P 1'
#
loop_
_entity.id
_entity.type
_entity.pdbx_description
1 polymer ?
#
loop_
_entity_poly.entity_id
_entity_poly.type
_entity_poly.pdbx_seq_one_letter_code
_entity_poly.pdbx_strand_id
1 'polypeptide(L)'
;MDKRFDILDAPEDVRALVGECELTGTRTTFLRNDRPVAILISHDEYLALRETIDIADDAPLRAAIDEAEAEVERGAMLAIEDLLGA
;
A
#
# COMPACT_ATOMS: atom_id res chain seq x y z
N MET A 1 1.34 16.00 16.43
CA MET A 1 2.73 15.73 16.87
C MET A 1 3.00 14.28 16.56
N ASP A 2 3.80 14.03 15.52
CA ASP A 2 4.13 12.68 15.08
C ASP A 2 5.21 12.12 16.01
N LYS A 3 4.94 10.99 16.68
CA LYS A 3 5.90 10.37 17.59
C LYS A 3 6.72 9.37 16.79
N ARG A 4 8.03 9.60 16.73
CA ARG A 4 8.99 8.70 16.08
C ARG A 4 9.86 8.04 17.13
N PHE A 5 9.98 6.73 17.07
CA PHE A 5 10.89 5.94 17.89
C PHE A 5 11.42 4.77 17.06
N ASP A 6 12.61 4.28 17.40
CA ASP A 6 13.20 3.14 16.72
C ASP A 6 12.48 1.86 17.17
N ILE A 7 12.04 1.04 16.20
CA ILE A 7 11.40 -0.24 16.51
C ILE A 7 12.35 -1.19 17.23
N LEU A 8 13.67 -1.04 17.05
CA LEU A 8 14.68 -1.84 17.74
C LEU A 8 14.72 -1.58 19.25
N ASP A 9 14.30 -0.39 19.69
CA ASP A 9 14.18 -0.03 21.10
C ASP A 9 12.88 -0.55 21.74
N ALA A 10 11.94 -1.08 20.95
CA ALA A 10 10.66 -1.58 21.43
C ALA A 10 10.80 -2.97 22.09
N PRO A 11 9.85 -3.36 22.98
CA PRO A 11 9.78 -4.71 23.51
C PRO A 11 9.67 -5.78 22.42
N GLU A 12 10.17 -6.99 22.68
CA GLU A 12 10.19 -8.09 21.71
C GLU A 12 8.80 -8.38 21.12
N ASP A 13 7.77 -8.45 21.97
CA ASP A 13 6.39 -8.70 21.52
C ASP A 13 5.89 -7.62 20.54
N VAL A 14 6.29 -6.37 20.75
CA VAL A 14 5.93 -5.25 19.85
C VAL A 14 6.67 -5.40 18.53
N ARG A 15 7.96 -5.72 18.56
CA ARG A 15 8.74 -5.95 17.34
C ARG A 15 8.21 -7.12 16.53
N ALA A 16 7.84 -8.23 17.20
CA ALA A 16 7.25 -9.38 16.55
C ALA A 16 5.93 -9.03 15.87
N LEU A 17 5.07 -8.27 16.55
CA LEU A 17 3.79 -7.86 16.00
C LEU A 17 3.92 -6.92 14.79
N VAL A 18 4.85 -5.96 14.86
CA VAL A 18 5.16 -5.08 13.72
C VAL A 18 5.78 -5.89 12.58
N GLY A 19 6.74 -6.77 12.87
CA GLY A 19 7.40 -7.61 11.88
C GLY A 19 6.44 -8.57 11.15
N GLU A 20 5.44 -9.12 11.83
CA GLU A 20 4.39 -9.91 11.20
C GLU A 20 3.58 -9.07 10.18
N CYS A 21 3.22 -7.84 10.53
CA CYS A 21 2.51 -6.93 9.63
C CYS A 21 3.37 -6.57 8.41
N GLU A 22 4.67 -6.29 8.61
CA GLU A 22 5.60 -5.99 7.51
C GLU A 22 5.79 -7.17 6.56
N LEU A 23 5.90 -8.39 7.08
CA LEU A 23 6.18 -9.57 6.25
C LEU A 23 4.96 -10.10 5.51
N THR A 24 3.78 -9.98 6.10
CA THR A 24 2.56 -10.63 5.58
C THR A 24 1.60 -9.67 4.90
N GLY A 25 1.71 -8.36 5.13
CA GLY A 25 0.70 -7.38 4.76
C GLY A 25 -0.62 -7.53 5.52
N THR A 26 -0.69 -8.43 6.51
CA THR A 26 -1.90 -8.66 7.29
C THR A 26 -2.11 -7.54 8.29
N ARG A 27 -3.37 -7.16 8.54
CA ARG A 27 -3.73 -6.18 9.56
C ARG A 27 -4.02 -6.84 10.91
N THR A 28 -3.54 -6.24 12.00
CA THR A 28 -3.94 -6.58 13.37
C THR A 28 -4.95 -5.57 13.89
N THR A 29 -6.10 -6.03 14.39
CA THR A 29 -7.10 -5.15 15.04
C THR A 29 -7.03 -5.28 16.55
N PHE A 30 -6.79 -4.16 17.24
CA PHE A 30 -6.80 -4.10 18.70
C PHE A 30 -8.20 -3.80 19.21
N LEU A 31 -8.63 -4.58 20.20
CA LEU A 31 -9.93 -4.43 20.86
C LEU A 31 -9.76 -3.90 22.29
N ARG A 32 -10.76 -3.14 22.76
CA ARG A 32 -10.94 -2.77 24.16
C ARG A 32 -12.39 -3.05 24.54
N ASN A 33 -12.60 -4.02 25.45
CA ASN A 33 -13.94 -4.50 25.81
C ASN A 33 -14.74 -4.87 24.55
N ASP A 34 -14.15 -5.73 23.69
CA ASP A 34 -14.68 -6.19 22.41
C ASP A 34 -14.96 -5.11 21.35
N ARG A 35 -14.60 -3.86 21.62
CA ARG A 35 -14.71 -2.76 20.66
C ARG A 35 -13.37 -2.50 19.97
N PRO A 36 -13.31 -2.45 18.62
CA PRO A 36 -12.12 -2.02 17.90
C PRO A 36 -11.68 -0.60 18.31
N VAL A 37 -10.38 -0.45 18.63
CA VAL A 37 -9.80 0.83 19.04
C VAL A 37 -8.60 1.28 18.20
N ALA A 38 -7.90 0.33 17.57
CA ALA A 38 -6.79 0.63 16.68
C ALA A 38 -6.61 -0.52 15.67
N ILE A 39 -6.02 -0.21 14.53
CA ILE A 39 -5.54 -1.20 13.56
C ILE A 39 -4.06 -0.93 13.34
N LEU A 40 -3.26 -1.97 13.38
CA LEU A 40 -1.88 -1.95 12.90
C LEU A 40 -1.83 -2.59 11.51
N ILE A 41 -1.18 -1.88 10.60
CA ILE A 41 -0.80 -2.32 9.26
C ILE A 41 0.65 -1.90 9.04
N SER A 42 1.33 -2.54 8.08
CA SER A 42 2.66 -2.07 7.68
C SER A 42 2.57 -0.66 7.11
N HIS A 43 3.71 0.03 7.11
CA HIS A 43 3.78 1.37 6.52
C HIS A 43 3.48 1.35 5.02
N ASP A 44 3.94 0.32 4.31
CA ASP A 44 3.71 0.17 2.88
C ASP A 44 2.23 -0.08 2.57
N GLU A 45 1.53 -0.90 3.38
CA GLU A 45 0.07 -1.08 3.27
C GLU A 45 -0.70 0.22 3.52
N TYR A 46 -0.23 1.04 4.46
CA TYR A 46 -0.83 2.36 4.69
C TYR A 46 -0.66 3.28 3.48
N LEU A 47 0.53 3.29 2.86
CA LEU A 47 0.78 4.07 1.64
C LEU A 47 -0.05 3.55 0.47
N ALA A 48 -0.09 2.24 0.25
CA ALA A 48 -0.85 1.62 -0.82
C ALA A 48 -2.36 1.92 -0.69
N LEU A 49 -2.91 1.86 0.53
CA LEU A 49 -4.30 2.22 0.78
C LEU A 49 -4.56 3.69 0.46
N ARG A 50 -3.66 4.58 0.85
CA ARG A 50 -3.78 6.00 0.56
C ARG A 50 -3.73 6.29 -0.92
N GLU A 51 -2.76 5.73 -1.63
CA GLU A 51 -2.64 5.85 -3.07
C GLU A 51 -3.86 5.30 -3.79
N THR A 52 -4.39 4.16 -3.35
CA THR A 52 -5.63 3.59 -3.89
C THR A 52 -6.80 4.55 -3.74
N ILE A 53 -6.94 5.21 -2.59
CA ILE A 53 -7.99 6.22 -2.37
C ILE A 53 -7.76 7.43 -3.27
N ASP A 54 -6.52 7.94 -3.33
CA ASP A 54 -6.17 9.11 -4.15
C ASP A 54 -6.46 8.84 -5.65
N ILE A 55 -6.17 7.63 -6.15
CA ILE A 55 -6.50 7.20 -7.51
C ILE A 55 -8.02 7.02 -7.68
N ALA A 56 -8.71 6.42 -6.71
CA ALA A 56 -10.15 6.18 -6.80
C ALA A 56 -10.97 7.48 -6.87
N ASP A 57 -10.49 8.54 -6.22
CA ASP A 57 -11.12 9.87 -6.25
C ASP A 57 -10.74 10.70 -7.50
N ASP A 58 -9.80 10.23 -8.34
CA ASP A 58 -9.37 10.88 -9.58
C ASP A 58 -10.00 10.20 -10.82
N ALA A 59 -11.15 10.74 -11.27
CA ALA A 59 -11.87 10.19 -12.43
C ALA A 59 -11.06 10.20 -13.74
N PRO A 60 -10.34 11.29 -14.11
CA PRO A 60 -9.42 11.27 -15.25
C PRO A 60 -8.35 10.17 -15.16
N LEU A 61 -7.71 10.00 -14.01
CA LEU A 61 -6.69 8.98 -13.81
C LEU A 61 -7.27 7.57 -13.92
N ARG A 62 -8.45 7.34 -13.34
CA ARG A 62 -9.20 6.09 -13.52
C ARG A 62 -9.48 5.77 -14.99
N ALA A 63 -9.94 6.75 -15.76
CA ALA A 63 -10.21 6.55 -17.18
C ALA A 63 -8.92 6.22 -17.97
N ALA A 64 -7.80 6.86 -17.64
CA ALA A 64 -6.51 6.56 -18.25
C ALA A 64 -6.00 5.14 -17.90
N ILE A 65 -6.23 4.68 -16.66
CA ILE A 65 -5.92 3.30 -16.26
C ILE A 65 -6.77 2.30 -17.06
N ASP A 66 -8.09 2.54 -17.15
CA ASP A 66 -8.99 1.64 -17.88
C ASP A 66 -8.62 1.57 -19.38
N GLU A 67 -8.21 2.69 -20.00
CA GLU A 67 -7.70 2.72 -21.38
C GLU A 67 -6.39 1.94 -21.51
N ALA A 68 -5.43 2.17 -20.61
CA ALA A 68 -4.14 1.49 -20.63
C ALA A 68 -4.27 -0.04 -20.40
N GLU A 69 -5.17 -0.48 -19.52
CA GLU A 69 -5.48 -1.91 -19.33
C GLU A 69 -5.98 -2.54 -20.65
N ALA A 70 -6.88 -1.85 -21.35
CA ALA A 70 -7.38 -2.30 -22.65
C ALA A 70 -6.28 -2.35 -23.72
N GLU A 71 -5.31 -1.42 -23.69
CA GLU A 71 -4.12 -1.43 -24.55
C GLU A 71 -3.20 -2.62 -24.26
N VAL A 72 -2.96 -2.94 -22.99
CA VAL A 72 -2.16 -4.10 -22.58
C VAL A 72 -2.82 -5.40 -23.02
N GLU A 73 -4.14 -5.56 -22.82
CA GLU A 73 -4.88 -6.77 -23.19
C GLU A 73 -4.82 -7.08 -24.68
N ARG A 74 -4.83 -6.05 -25.53
CA ARG A 74 -4.69 -6.18 -26.99
C ARG A 74 -3.24 -6.21 -27.48
N GLY A 75 -2.26 -6.23 -26.56
CA GLY A 75 -0.83 -6.25 -26.87
C GLY A 75 -0.29 -4.95 -27.48
N ALA A 76 -1.00 -3.83 -27.31
CA ALA A 76 -0.57 -2.50 -27.76
C ALA A 76 0.39 -1.88 -26.74
N MET A 77 1.55 -2.52 -26.55
CA MET A 77 2.63 -2.03 -25.69
C MET A 77 3.84 -1.64 -26.54
N LEU A 78 4.55 -0.61 -26.11
CA LEU A 78 5.83 -0.22 -26.71
C LEU A 78 6.97 -0.89 -25.94
N ALA A 79 7.91 -1.49 -26.65
CA ALA A 79 9.16 -1.90 -26.05
C ALA A 79 9.98 -0.66 -25.67
N ILE A 80 10.86 -0.81 -24.67
CA ILE A 80 11.64 0.33 -24.17
C ILE A 80 12.60 0.86 -25.25
N GLU A 81 13.08 -0.01 -26.14
CA GLU A 81 13.94 0.32 -27.26
C GLU A 81 13.21 1.18 -28.31
N ASP A 82 11.95 0.85 -28.59
CA ASP A 82 11.10 1.60 -29.53
C ASP A 82 10.72 2.99 -28.97
N LEU A 83 10.55 3.08 -27.64
CA LEU A 83 10.26 4.34 -26.95
C LEU A 83 11.47 5.28 -26.92
N LEU A 84 12.67 4.73 -26.76
CA LEU A 84 13.92 5.49 -26.65
C LEU A 84 14.58 5.78 -28.02
N GLY A 85 14.04 5.23 -29.11
CA GLY A 85 14.44 5.54 -30.48
C GLY A 85 15.83 5.02 -30.87
N ALA A 86 16.19 3.82 -30.43
CA ALA A 86 17.46 3.16 -30.78
C ALA A 86 17.51 2.68 -32.24
#